data_AF-A0A1R1PR40-F1
#
_entry.id   AF-A0A1R1PR40-F1
#
_cell.length_a   1.000
_cell.length_b   1.000
_cell.length_c   1.000
_cell.angle_alpha   90.00
_cell.angle_beta   90.00
_cell.angle_gamma   90.00
#
_symmetry.space_group_name_H-M   'P 1'
#
loop_
_entity.id
_entity.type
_entity.pdbx_description
1 polymer ?
#
loop_
_entity_poly.entity_id
_entity_poly.type
_entity_poly.pdbx_seq_one_letter_code
_entity_poly.pdbx_strand_id
1 'polypeptide(L)'
;MERLGAFCLFATHFHELTTKLVEANSCGANKVCNLHVMAKITGSSISTGTSAGASGNASGNKDVSSSDVEEFLTLLYKIVEGPSDQSFGIQVAKMAGFPESVLDLATKRLVQTTASISNGNDGNDGDDVEMADVDQGADDKEQGVQLIIEFLSSITKDIKSSTMNSNGDDSSGGGAGDKQRVLQIINKHKGAYMPKFSQNRYISQLLCL
;
A
#
# COMPACT_ATOMS: atom_id res chain seq x y z
N MET A 1 -34.66 11.40 21.51
CA MET A 1 -33.69 12.07 20.62
C MET A 1 -34.44 13.09 19.81
N GLU A 2 -34.14 14.36 20.02
CA GLU A 2 -34.78 15.50 19.36
C GLU A 2 -34.22 15.61 17.93
N ARG A 3 -35.10 15.60 16.91
CA ARG A 3 -34.68 15.73 15.51
C ARG A 3 -34.52 17.21 15.20
N LEU A 4 -33.29 17.62 14.87
CA LEU A 4 -32.94 19.03 14.61
C LEU A 4 -33.66 19.64 13.40
N GLY A 5 -34.10 18.83 12.43
CA GLY A 5 -34.98 19.26 11.33
C GLY A 5 -34.43 20.36 10.41
N ALA A 6 -33.14 20.71 10.53
CA ALA A 6 -32.52 21.78 9.77
C ALA A 6 -32.07 21.31 8.37
N PHE A 7 -32.07 22.23 7.42
CA PHE A 7 -31.43 22.02 6.13
C PHE A 7 -29.93 21.86 6.32
N CYS A 8 -29.37 20.76 5.78
CA CYS A 8 -27.97 20.42 5.91
C CYS A 8 -27.40 20.05 4.53
N LEU A 9 -26.22 20.58 4.21
CA LEU A 9 -25.39 20.15 3.10
C LEU A 9 -24.13 19.51 3.68
N PHE A 10 -23.81 18.31 3.23
CA PHE A 10 -22.66 17.56 3.71
C PHE A 10 -21.77 17.16 2.54
N ALA A 11 -20.61 17.81 2.41
CA ALA A 11 -19.60 17.46 1.42
C ALA A 11 -18.64 16.43 2.01
N THR A 12 -18.42 15.31 1.32
CA THR A 12 -17.59 14.20 1.81
C THR A 12 -16.84 13.52 0.68
N HIS A 13 -15.71 12.88 1.00
CA HIS A 13 -14.96 11.99 0.12
C HIS A 13 -15.21 10.49 0.44
N PHE A 14 -16.00 10.19 1.48
CA PHE A 14 -16.31 8.81 1.88
C PHE A 14 -17.50 8.25 1.09
N HIS A 15 -17.21 7.42 0.09
CA HIS A 15 -18.24 6.78 -0.73
C HIS A 15 -19.12 5.80 0.09
N GLU A 16 -18.56 5.11 1.08
CA GLU A 16 -19.33 4.18 1.92
C GLU A 16 -20.48 4.83 2.70
N LEU A 17 -20.29 6.10 3.11
CA LEU A 17 -21.33 6.86 3.81
C LEU A 17 -22.51 7.15 2.88
N THR A 18 -22.25 7.42 1.59
CA THR A 18 -23.32 7.76 0.65
C THR A 18 -24.30 6.60 0.44
N THR A 19 -23.83 5.35 0.40
CA THR A 19 -24.69 4.16 0.30
C THR A 19 -25.49 3.94 1.58
N LYS A 20 -24.83 3.94 2.74
CA LYS A 20 -25.47 3.69 4.04
C LYS A 20 -26.49 4.78 4.41
N LEU A 21 -26.23 6.04 4.07
CA LEU A 21 -27.13 7.15 4.38
C LEU A 21 -28.42 7.10 3.58
N VAL A 22 -28.36 6.71 2.30
CA VAL A 22 -29.57 6.54 1.48
C VAL A 22 -30.37 5.34 1.96
N GLU A 23 -29.72 4.21 2.24
CA GLU A 23 -30.37 3.01 2.76
C GLU A 23 -31.07 3.27 4.10
N ALA A 24 -30.36 3.85 5.08
CA ALA A 24 -30.89 4.13 6.42
C ALA A 24 -32.05 5.14 6.42
N ASN A 25 -32.13 6.01 5.42
CA ASN A 25 -33.17 7.04 5.31
C ASN A 25 -34.24 6.72 4.25
N SER A 26 -34.23 5.52 3.67
CA SER A 26 -35.23 5.07 2.68
C SER A 26 -36.66 4.94 3.25
N CYS A 27 -36.81 4.91 4.59
CA CYS A 27 -38.09 4.72 5.30
C CYS A 27 -38.54 5.98 6.11
N GLY A 28 -37.79 7.09 6.06
CA GLY A 28 -38.04 8.27 6.90
C GLY A 28 -38.66 9.46 6.16
N ALA A 29 -39.38 10.32 6.89
CA ALA A 29 -39.97 11.57 6.39
C ALA A 29 -38.93 12.64 5.93
N ASN A 30 -37.64 12.41 6.19
CA ASN A 30 -36.54 13.30 5.78
C ASN A 30 -35.77 12.65 4.64
N LYS A 31 -36.02 13.13 3.42
CA LYS A 31 -35.39 12.64 2.19
C LYS A 31 -33.91 13.06 2.16
N VAL A 32 -33.01 12.16 2.55
CA VAL A 32 -31.57 12.33 2.29
C VAL A 32 -31.31 12.00 0.82
N CYS A 33 -30.60 12.87 0.12
CA CYS A 33 -30.24 12.68 -1.29
C CYS A 33 -28.73 12.79 -1.46
N ASN A 34 -28.17 11.87 -2.24
CA ASN A 34 -26.78 11.99 -2.69
C ASN A 34 -26.73 12.91 -3.90
N LEU A 35 -25.74 13.78 -3.91
CA LEU A 35 -25.43 14.69 -5.00
C LEU A 35 -23.92 14.59 -5.26
N HIS A 36 -23.52 14.59 -6.53
CA HIS A 36 -22.11 14.67 -6.91
C HIS A 36 -21.90 15.71 -8.01
N VAL A 37 -20.66 16.17 -8.17
CA VAL A 37 -20.26 17.12 -9.22
C VAL A 37 -19.69 16.35 -10.39
N MET A 38 -20.15 16.65 -11.61
CA MET A 38 -19.62 16.00 -12.81
C MET A 38 -18.27 16.56 -13.23
N ALA A 39 -17.41 15.66 -13.71
CA ALA A 39 -16.17 15.97 -14.38
C ALA A 39 -16.05 15.16 -15.68
N LYS A 40 -15.26 15.67 -16.63
CA LYS A 40 -14.99 15.03 -17.92
C LYS A 40 -13.48 14.94 -18.12
N ILE A 41 -13.01 13.76 -18.53
CA ILE A 41 -11.62 13.56 -18.96
C ILE A 41 -11.56 13.73 -20.48
N THR A 42 -10.60 14.49 -20.98
CA THR A 42 -10.34 14.71 -22.41
C THR A 42 -8.88 14.40 -22.72
N GLY A 43 -8.65 13.39 -23.55
CA GLY A 43 -7.32 12.85 -23.83
C GLY A 43 -7.38 11.33 -23.72
N SER A 44 -6.69 10.65 -24.61
CA SER A 44 -6.86 9.24 -24.99
C SER A 44 -8.09 8.92 -25.84
N SER A 45 -7.80 8.40 -27.03
CA SER A 45 -8.63 7.59 -27.90
C SER A 45 -9.50 6.66 -27.07
N ILE A 46 -10.73 7.09 -26.80
CA ILE A 46 -11.71 6.27 -26.12
C ILE A 46 -12.07 5.10 -27.05
N SER A 47 -11.41 3.97 -26.83
CA SER A 47 -12.03 2.65 -26.88
C SER A 47 -13.05 2.59 -25.75
N THR A 48 -14.18 3.28 -25.92
CA THR A 48 -15.37 2.99 -25.11
C THR A 48 -15.82 1.63 -25.61
N GLY A 49 -15.89 0.67 -24.71
CA GLY A 49 -16.49 -0.63 -24.98
C GLY A 49 -17.92 -0.45 -25.48
N THR A 50 -18.07 -0.40 -26.80
CA THR A 50 -19.28 -0.85 -27.50
C THR A 50 -18.83 -2.05 -28.33
N SER A 51 -19.27 -3.21 -27.89
CA SER A 51 -19.13 -4.48 -28.58
C SER A 51 -19.81 -4.43 -29.95
N ALA A 52 -19.07 -4.12 -31.00
CA ALA A 52 -19.43 -4.41 -32.38
C ALA A 52 -18.16 -4.85 -33.12
N GLY A 53 -18.12 -6.11 -33.51
CA GLY A 53 -16.92 -6.77 -34.02
C GLY A 53 -16.40 -6.22 -35.34
N ALA A 54 -15.07 -6.22 -35.48
CA ALA A 54 -14.38 -6.35 -36.75
C ALA A 54 -12.94 -6.86 -36.50
N SER A 55 -12.61 -7.91 -37.24
CA SER A 55 -11.31 -8.58 -37.36
C SER A 55 -10.19 -7.65 -37.85
N GLY A 56 -8.97 -7.80 -37.31
CA GLY A 56 -7.80 -7.09 -37.82
C GLY A 56 -6.50 -7.46 -37.09
N ASN A 57 -5.74 -8.39 -37.68
CA ASN A 57 -4.35 -8.74 -37.33
C ASN A 57 -3.41 -7.52 -37.51
N ALA A 58 -2.51 -7.26 -36.56
CA ALA A 58 -1.23 -6.59 -36.86
C ALA A 58 -0.21 -6.78 -35.73
N SER A 59 0.68 -7.75 -35.92
CA SER A 59 2.03 -7.73 -35.36
C SER A 59 2.75 -6.48 -35.87
N GLY A 60 3.25 -5.65 -34.96
CA GLY A 60 3.92 -4.41 -35.29
C GLY A 60 4.74 -3.91 -34.10
N ASN A 61 6.00 -4.34 -34.05
CA ASN A 61 7.02 -3.75 -33.20
C ASN A 61 7.13 -2.24 -33.50
N LYS A 62 7.01 -1.40 -32.48
CA LYS A 62 7.26 0.04 -32.64
C LYS A 62 7.87 0.62 -31.36
N ASP A 63 9.19 0.51 -31.29
CA ASP A 63 10.01 1.54 -30.67
C ASP A 63 9.69 2.90 -31.34
N VAL A 64 9.63 3.97 -30.53
CA VAL A 64 9.65 5.41 -30.87
C VAL A 64 8.45 6.22 -30.32
N SER A 65 8.86 7.17 -29.48
CA SER A 65 8.24 8.43 -29.02
C SER A 65 6.96 8.34 -28.21
N SER A 66 7.08 8.77 -26.96
CA SER A 66 6.09 9.52 -26.18
C SER A 66 5.24 10.39 -27.10
N SER A 67 4.13 9.84 -27.60
CA SER A 67 3.07 10.63 -28.18
C SER A 67 2.30 11.18 -26.99
N ASP A 68 2.72 12.36 -26.55
CA ASP A 68 2.18 13.16 -25.45
C ASP A 68 0.70 13.50 -25.69
N VAL A 69 -0.18 12.51 -25.57
CA VAL A 69 -1.61 12.77 -25.50
C VAL A 69 -1.87 13.20 -24.06
N GLU A 70 -1.74 14.52 -23.83
CA GLU A 70 -2.05 15.13 -22.56
C GLU A 70 -3.52 14.87 -22.23
N GLU A 71 -3.76 14.17 -21.12
CA GLU A 71 -5.09 13.95 -20.59
C GLU A 71 -5.45 15.12 -19.67
N PHE A 72 -6.59 15.77 -19.94
CA PHE A 72 -7.10 16.89 -19.16
C PHE A 72 -8.36 16.50 -18.40
N LEU A 73 -8.40 16.83 -17.11
CA LEU A 73 -9.60 16.77 -16.28
C LEU A 73 -10.32 18.13 -16.31
N THR A 74 -11.54 18.16 -16.83
CA THR A 74 -12.41 19.34 -16.86
C THR A 74 -13.56 19.17 -15.87
N LEU A 75 -13.64 20.06 -14.87
CA LEU A 75 -14.77 20.11 -13.94
C LEU A 75 -15.95 20.83 -14.61
N LEU A 76 -17.12 20.18 -14.68
CA LEU A 76 -18.29 20.75 -15.37
C LEU A 76 -19.18 21.61 -14.45
N TYR A 77 -18.87 21.67 -13.16
CA TYR A 77 -19.63 22.38 -12.11
C TYR A 77 -21.14 22.08 -12.09
N LYS A 78 -21.55 20.99 -12.73
CA LYS A 78 -22.93 20.54 -12.77
C LYS A 78 -23.14 19.48 -11.70
N ILE A 79 -24.12 19.73 -10.84
CA ILE A 79 -24.53 18.81 -9.78
C ILE A 79 -25.54 17.83 -10.36
N VAL A 80 -25.36 16.54 -10.09
CA VAL A 80 -26.25 15.45 -10.51
C VAL A 80 -26.64 14.62 -9.29
N GLU A 81 -27.87 14.09 -9.30
CA GLU A 81 -28.36 13.18 -8.27
C GLU A 81 -27.66 11.82 -8.33
N GLY A 82 -27.40 11.24 -7.16
CA GLY A 82 -26.72 9.97 -6.99
C GLY A 82 -25.29 10.11 -6.44
N PRO A 83 -24.70 8.99 -6.00
CA PRO A 83 -23.30 8.95 -5.58
C PRO A 83 -22.36 9.15 -6.78
N SER A 84 -21.08 9.42 -6.50
CA SER A 84 -20.04 9.46 -7.54
C SER A 84 -19.54 8.04 -7.81
N ASP A 85 -19.52 7.63 -9.08
CA ASP A 85 -19.07 6.30 -9.51
C ASP A 85 -17.57 6.22 -9.84
N GLN A 86 -16.90 7.38 -9.95
CA GLN A 86 -15.50 7.45 -10.36
C GLN A 86 -14.67 8.31 -9.41
N SER A 87 -13.40 7.93 -9.25
CA SER A 87 -12.38 8.73 -8.57
C SER A 87 -11.39 9.27 -9.59
N PHE A 88 -11.02 10.54 -9.45
CA PHE A 88 -10.11 11.22 -10.39
C PHE A 88 -8.70 11.41 -9.80
N GLY A 89 -8.39 10.82 -8.64
CA GLY A 89 -7.13 11.04 -7.93
C GLY A 89 -5.89 10.63 -8.73
N ILE A 90 -5.93 9.44 -9.34
CA ILE A 90 -4.83 8.94 -10.19
C ILE A 90 -4.67 9.81 -11.44
N GLN A 91 -5.79 10.25 -12.03
CA GLN A 91 -5.80 11.13 -13.20
C GLN A 91 -5.14 12.48 -12.89
N VAL A 92 -5.47 13.07 -11.74
CA VAL A 92 -4.87 14.33 -11.27
C VAL A 92 -3.38 14.14 -10.97
N ALA A 93 -2.99 13.02 -10.37
CA ALA A 93 -1.57 12.72 -10.11
C ALA A 93 -0.76 12.61 -11.41
N LYS A 94 -1.32 11.97 -12.44
CA LYS A 94 -0.71 11.89 -13.78
C LYS A 94 -0.53 13.28 -14.40
N MET A 95 -1.56 14.13 -14.33
CA MET A 95 -1.47 15.53 -14.79
C MET A 95 -0.46 16.36 -13.99
N ALA A 96 -0.28 16.06 -12.71
CA ALA A 96 0.69 16.74 -11.84
C ALA A 96 2.15 16.28 -12.08
N GLY A 97 2.40 15.34 -12.99
CA GLY A 97 3.73 14.85 -13.31
C GLY A 97 4.31 13.90 -12.26
N PHE A 98 3.47 13.12 -11.58
CA PHE A 98 3.95 12.08 -10.67
C PHE A 98 4.73 11.00 -11.46
N PRO A 99 5.79 10.40 -10.86
CA PRO A 99 6.52 9.32 -11.51
C PRO A 99 5.62 8.11 -11.84
N GLU A 100 5.85 7.48 -12.99
CA GLU A 100 5.04 6.34 -13.47
C GLU A 100 5.03 5.18 -12.46
N SER A 101 6.15 4.93 -11.79
CA SER A 101 6.25 3.90 -10.75
C SER A 101 5.26 4.10 -9.59
N VAL A 102 4.89 5.36 -9.27
CA VAL A 102 3.91 5.69 -8.24
C VAL A 102 2.49 5.54 -8.78
N LEU A 103 2.26 5.91 -10.05
CA LEU A 103 0.96 5.76 -10.71
C LEU A 103 0.58 4.29 -10.87
N ASP A 104 1.55 3.43 -11.25
CA ASP A 104 1.39 1.98 -11.35
C ASP A 104 1.02 1.37 -9.99
N LEU A 105 1.74 1.78 -8.94
CA LEU A 105 1.47 1.32 -7.57
C LEU A 105 0.06 1.74 -7.13
N ALA A 106 -0.32 3.00 -7.33
CA ALA A 106 -1.64 3.51 -6.97
C ALA A 106 -2.75 2.78 -7.73
N THR A 107 -2.56 2.52 -9.03
CA THR A 107 -3.50 1.78 -9.87
C THR A 107 -3.66 0.34 -9.40
N LYS A 108 -2.55 -0.34 -9.08
CA LYS A 108 -2.57 -1.70 -8.53
C LYS A 108 -3.33 -1.77 -7.21
N ARG A 109 -3.12 -0.80 -6.31
CA ARG A 109 -3.83 -0.70 -5.03
C ARG A 109 -5.32 -0.47 -5.23
N LEU A 110 -5.70 0.40 -6.17
CA LEU A 110 -7.11 0.64 -6.50
C LEU A 110 -7.82 -0.64 -6.96
N VAL A 111 -7.20 -1.41 -7.85
CA VAL A 111 -7.74 -2.71 -8.31
C VAL A 111 -7.87 -3.70 -7.15
N GLN A 112 -6.85 -3.77 -6.27
CA GLN A 112 -6.87 -4.64 -5.10
C GLN A 112 -8.03 -4.29 -4.16
N THR A 113 -8.17 -3.02 -3.78
CA THR A 113 -9.23 -2.57 -2.85
C THR A 113 -10.61 -2.77 -3.44
N THR A 114 -10.81 -2.45 -4.73
CA THR A 114 -12.12 -2.64 -5.40
C THR A 114 -12.49 -4.13 -5.55
N ALA A 115 -11.51 -5.00 -5.81
CA ALA A 115 -11.71 -6.44 -5.84
C ALA A 115 -12.03 -7.01 -4.45
N SER A 116 -11.35 -6.55 -3.40
CA SER A 116 -11.61 -6.95 -2.01
C SER A 116 -13.00 -6.52 -1.54
N ILE A 117 -13.52 -5.38 -2.00
CA ILE A 117 -14.90 -4.94 -1.70
C ILE A 117 -15.95 -5.86 -2.37
N SER A 118 -15.62 -6.46 -3.52
CA SER A 118 -16.55 -7.33 -4.27
C SER A 118 -16.62 -8.75 -3.71
N ASN A 119 -15.54 -9.24 -3.07
CA ASN A 119 -15.50 -10.54 -2.42
C ASN A 119 -15.79 -10.39 -0.93
N GLY A 120 -17.07 -10.20 -0.59
CA GLY A 120 -17.53 -10.22 0.79
C GLY A 120 -17.27 -11.58 1.44
N ASN A 121 -16.18 -11.67 2.22
CA ASN A 121 -16.05 -12.64 3.29
C ASN A 121 -15.33 -11.99 4.48
N ASP A 122 -15.89 -12.25 5.66
CA ASP A 122 -15.67 -11.62 6.95
C ASP A 122 -14.23 -11.27 7.37
N GLY A 123 -14.11 -10.07 7.93
CA GLY A 123 -13.37 -9.80 9.16
C GLY A 123 -11.90 -10.17 9.22
N ASN A 124 -11.03 -9.23 8.85
CA ASN A 124 -9.77 -9.06 9.55
C ASN A 124 -9.30 -7.60 9.46
N ASP A 125 -9.67 -6.80 10.47
CA ASP A 125 -9.00 -5.53 10.77
C ASP A 125 -7.58 -5.86 11.24
N GLY A 126 -6.65 -5.85 10.29
CA GLY A 126 -5.22 -5.96 10.50
C GLY A 126 -4.53 -5.07 9.47
N ASP A 127 -4.24 -3.85 9.89
CA ASP A 127 -3.39 -2.89 9.18
C ASP A 127 -1.97 -3.46 9.08
N ASP A 128 -1.71 -4.22 8.02
CA ASP A 128 -0.36 -4.56 7.56
C ASP A 128 -0.27 -4.24 6.08
N VAL A 129 0.56 -3.25 5.76
CA VAL A 129 0.88 -2.81 4.40
C VAL A 129 1.69 -3.91 3.70
N GLU A 130 0.98 -4.93 3.22
CA GLU A 130 1.52 -5.94 2.32
C GLU A 130 1.72 -5.28 0.95
N MET A 131 2.94 -4.81 0.68
CA MET A 131 3.42 -4.57 -0.68
C MET A 131 3.41 -5.91 -1.40
N ALA A 132 2.35 -6.13 -2.19
CA ALA A 132 2.22 -7.23 -3.13
C ALA A 132 3.29 -7.07 -4.22
N ASP A 133 4.51 -7.43 -3.87
CA ASP A 133 5.50 -7.85 -4.84
C ASP A 133 5.07 -9.22 -5.38
N VAL A 134 5.44 -9.46 -6.62
CA VAL A 134 5.08 -10.62 -7.43
C VAL A 134 5.23 -11.94 -6.66
N ASP A 135 4.31 -12.86 -6.94
CA ASP A 135 4.05 -14.24 -6.43
C ASP A 135 5.24 -15.24 -6.44
N GLN A 136 6.47 -14.75 -6.28
CA GLN A 136 7.69 -15.55 -6.12
C GLN A 136 8.51 -15.14 -4.89
N GLY A 137 8.10 -14.10 -4.15
CA GLY A 137 8.85 -13.53 -3.03
C GLY A 137 8.41 -13.96 -1.62
N ALA A 138 7.31 -14.71 -1.47
CA ALA A 138 6.83 -15.12 -0.14
C ALA A 138 7.84 -16.05 0.55
N ASP A 139 8.35 -17.05 -0.18
CA ASP A 139 9.35 -17.99 0.33
C ASP A 139 10.68 -17.29 0.66
N ASP A 140 11.13 -16.36 -0.19
CA ASP A 140 12.38 -15.61 0.03
C ASP A 140 12.29 -14.69 1.26
N LYS A 141 11.12 -14.07 1.48
CA LYS A 141 10.81 -13.26 2.67
C LYS A 141 10.83 -14.11 3.93
N GLU A 142 10.13 -15.24 3.93
CA GLU A 142 10.03 -16.11 5.10
C GLU A 142 11.39 -16.74 5.46
N GLN A 143 12.14 -17.23 4.47
CA GLN A 143 13.51 -17.71 4.66
C GLN A 143 14.44 -16.60 5.16
N GLY A 144 14.24 -15.37 4.69
CA GLY A 144 15.04 -14.23 5.11
C GLY A 144 14.79 -13.87 6.59
N VAL A 145 13.52 -13.83 7.00
CA VAL A 145 13.12 -13.55 8.38
C VAL A 145 13.62 -14.64 9.34
N GLN A 146 13.49 -15.92 8.97
CA GLN A 146 14.03 -17.04 9.76
C GLN A 146 15.54 -16.89 10.01
N LEU A 147 16.30 -16.49 8.98
CA LEU A 147 17.75 -16.32 9.07
C LEU A 147 18.15 -15.15 9.99
N ILE A 148 17.39 -14.06 9.98
CA ILE A 148 17.58 -12.92 10.89
C ILE A 148 17.26 -13.33 12.34
N ILE A 149 16.18 -14.09 12.54
CA ILE A 149 15.79 -14.60 13.87
C ILE A 149 16.87 -15.53 14.43
N GLU A 150 17.43 -16.43 13.61
CA GLU A 150 18.52 -17.32 14.01
C GLU A 150 19.76 -16.52 14.46
N PHE A 151 20.14 -15.50 13.68
CA PHE A 151 21.26 -14.62 13.99
C PHE A 151 21.08 -13.88 15.32
N LEU A 152 19.92 -13.25 15.52
CA LEU A 152 19.61 -12.52 16.76
C LEU A 152 19.60 -13.48 17.97
N SER A 153 19.02 -14.67 17.81
CA SER A 153 19.00 -15.70 18.86
C SER A 153 20.40 -16.17 19.23
N SER A 154 21.29 -16.32 18.25
CA SER A 154 22.70 -16.70 18.46
C SER A 154 23.47 -15.63 19.24
N ILE A 155 23.28 -14.34 18.89
CA ILE A 155 23.90 -13.21 19.61
C ILE A 155 23.39 -13.14 21.05
N THR A 156 22.07 -13.20 21.26
CA THR A 156 21.48 -13.10 22.60
C THR A 156 21.96 -14.24 23.51
N LYS A 157 22.12 -15.45 22.97
CA LYS A 157 22.62 -16.61 23.73
C LYS A 157 24.06 -16.42 24.21
N ASP A 158 24.93 -15.89 23.35
CA ASP A 158 26.35 -15.64 23.68
C ASP A 158 26.53 -14.47 24.64
N ILE A 159 25.68 -13.45 24.56
CA ILE A 159 25.66 -12.35 25.55
C ILE A 159 25.21 -12.89 26.92
N LYS A 160 24.15 -13.70 26.95
CA LYS A 160 23.60 -14.25 28.20
C LYS A 160 24.55 -15.25 28.88
N SER A 161 25.24 -16.09 28.11
CA SER A 161 26.27 -17.00 28.65
C SER A 161 27.47 -16.25 29.22
N SER A 162 27.84 -15.12 28.60
CA SER A 162 28.90 -14.24 29.10
C SER A 162 28.52 -13.53 30.40
N THR A 163 27.24 -13.20 30.59
CA THR A 163 26.73 -12.62 31.85
C THR A 163 26.68 -13.63 33.00
N MET A 164 26.29 -14.89 32.74
CA MET A 164 26.16 -15.92 33.79
C MET A 164 27.48 -16.44 34.36
N ASN A 165 28.62 -16.22 33.68
CA ASN A 165 29.94 -16.55 34.23
C ASN A 165 30.48 -15.51 35.23
N SER A 166 29.72 -14.45 35.53
CA SER A 166 30.08 -13.40 36.49
C SER A 166 29.12 -13.45 37.69
N ASN A 167 29.20 -14.51 38.51
CA ASN A 167 28.55 -14.50 39.81
C ASN A 167 29.44 -13.78 40.83
N GLY A 168 28.97 -12.60 41.23
CA GLY A 168 29.35 -11.93 42.46
C GLY A 168 30.50 -10.95 42.34
N ASP A 169 30.19 -9.68 42.09
CA ASP A 169 30.53 -8.62 43.05
C ASP A 169 29.74 -7.34 42.72
N ASP A 170 29.38 -6.64 43.77
CA ASP A 170 28.72 -5.33 43.80
C ASP A 170 29.70 -4.25 43.31
N SER A 171 29.17 -3.07 43.01
CA SER A 171 29.87 -1.77 42.85
C SER A 171 30.11 -1.22 41.45
N SER A 172 29.77 0.07 41.39
CA SER A 172 29.98 1.09 40.36
C SER A 172 31.22 0.95 39.47
N GLY A 173 31.00 1.16 38.17
CA GLY A 173 32.02 1.72 37.25
C GLY A 173 32.63 0.73 36.27
N GLY A 174 32.22 0.80 35.00
CA GLY A 174 32.90 0.02 33.95
C GLY A 174 32.23 -0.11 32.57
N GLY A 175 31.28 0.76 32.21
CA GLY A 175 30.46 0.57 31.00
C GLY A 175 31.18 0.59 29.64
N ALA A 176 32.51 0.74 29.59
CA ALA A 176 33.30 0.65 28.35
C ALA A 176 33.77 -0.79 28.05
N GLY A 177 34.07 -1.60 29.08
CA GLY A 177 34.56 -2.97 28.90
C GLY A 177 33.49 -3.93 28.40
N ASP A 178 32.28 -3.80 28.94
CA ASP A 178 31.13 -4.63 28.54
C ASP A 178 30.67 -4.30 27.12
N LYS A 179 30.67 -3.01 26.76
CA LYS A 179 30.41 -2.57 25.38
C LYS A 179 31.42 -3.14 24.39
N GLN A 180 32.71 -3.14 24.75
CA GLN A 180 33.76 -3.70 23.89
C GLN A 180 33.60 -5.22 23.71
N ARG A 181 33.22 -5.94 24.76
CA ARG A 181 32.95 -7.38 24.69
C ARG A 181 31.71 -7.71 23.84
N VAL A 182 30.61 -6.97 24.02
CA VAL A 182 29.40 -7.12 23.20
C VAL A 182 29.69 -6.82 21.73
N LEU A 183 30.47 -5.77 21.43
CA LEU A 183 30.89 -5.46 20.07
C LEU A 183 31.75 -6.57 19.44
N GLN A 184 32.64 -7.21 20.21
CA GLN A 184 33.41 -8.36 19.74
C GLN A 184 32.52 -9.56 19.41
N ILE A 185 31.51 -9.85 20.24
CA ILE A 185 30.53 -10.93 20.00
C ILE A 185 29.73 -10.62 18.73
N ILE A 186 29.23 -9.39 18.57
CA ILE A 186 28.46 -8.97 17.38
C ILE A 186 29.32 -9.06 16.12
N ASN A 187 30.57 -8.57 16.13
CA ASN A 187 31.44 -8.63 14.94
C ASN A 187 31.80 -10.05 14.53
N LYS A 188 31.97 -10.96 15.50
CA LYS A 188 32.19 -12.39 15.24
C LYS A 188 30.99 -13.02 14.51
N HIS A 189 29.78 -12.80 15.03
CA HIS A 189 28.56 -13.33 14.43
C HIS A 189 28.22 -12.64 13.10
N LYS A 190 28.45 -11.33 12.98
CA LYS A 190 28.30 -10.59 11.73
C LYS A 190 29.14 -11.21 10.61
N GLY A 191 30.40 -11.55 10.87
CA GLY A 191 31.26 -12.20 9.87
C GLY A 191 30.77 -13.59 9.42
N ALA A 192 30.15 -14.35 10.32
CA ALA A 192 29.64 -15.69 10.03
C ALA A 192 28.32 -15.69 9.24
N TYR A 193 27.44 -14.72 9.50
CA TYR A 193 26.11 -14.65 8.88
C TYR A 193 26.04 -13.69 7.66
N MET A 194 27.00 -12.78 7.50
CA MET A 194 27.06 -11.88 6.32
C MET A 194 26.98 -12.60 4.96
N PRO A 195 27.73 -13.70 4.71
CA PRO A 195 27.63 -14.43 3.44
C PRO A 195 26.27 -15.08 3.22
N LYS A 196 25.59 -15.48 4.31
CA LYS A 196 24.24 -16.07 4.24
C LYS A 196 23.18 -15.00 3.96
N PHE A 197 23.37 -13.79 4.50
CA PHE A 197 22.51 -12.64 4.25
C PHE A 197 22.59 -12.14 2.81
N SER A 198 23.77 -12.18 2.18
CA SER A 198 23.91 -11.83 0.75
C SER A 198 23.30 -12.86 -0.20
N GLN A 199 23.13 -14.11 0.21
CA GLN A 199 22.53 -15.16 -0.62
C GLN A 199 21.01 -15.04 -0.74
N ASN A 200 20.35 -14.50 0.29
CA ASN A 200 18.91 -14.30 0.27
C ASN A 200 18.57 -12.96 -0.40
N ARG A 201 17.74 -13.00 -1.45
CA ARG A 201 17.34 -11.82 -2.24
C ARG A 201 16.67 -10.74 -1.38
N TYR A 202 15.79 -11.15 -0.46
CA TYR A 202 15.06 -10.25 0.43
C TYR A 202 16.00 -9.51 1.40
N ILE A 203 16.95 -10.23 2.01
CA ILE A 203 17.90 -9.62 2.95
C ILE A 203 18.91 -8.72 2.21
N SER A 204 19.41 -9.11 1.03
CA SER A 204 20.31 -8.28 0.23
C SER A 204 19.64 -6.96 -0.19
N GLN A 205 18.36 -6.99 -0.60
CA GLN A 205 17.60 -5.77 -0.88
C GLN A 205 17.45 -4.88 0.38
N LEU A 206 17.18 -5.47 1.54
CA LEU A 206 16.99 -4.73 2.80
C LEU A 206 18.29 -4.08 3.31
N LEU A 207 19.41 -4.81 3.23
CA LEU A 207 20.72 -4.36 3.71
C LEU A 207 21.51 -3.58 2.66
N CYS A 208 20.99 -3.47 1.42
CA CYS A 208 21.65 -2.83 0.28
C CYS A 208 23.07 -3.40 0.06
N LEU A 209 23.18 -4.73 0.16
CA LEU A 209 24.40 -5.52 -0.06
C LEU A 209 24.51 -5.93 -1.52
#